data_AF-A1DIA5-F1
#
_entry.id   AF-A1DIA5-F1
#
_cell.length_a   1.000
_cell.length_b   1.000
_cell.length_c   1.000
_cell.angle_alpha   90.00
_cell.angle_beta   90.00
_cell.angle_gamma   90.00
#
_symmetry.space_group_name_H-M   'P 1'
#
loop_
_entity.id
_entity.type
_entity.pdbx_description
1 polymer ?
#
loop_
_entity_poly.entity_id
_entity_poly.type
_entity_poly.pdbx_seq_one_letter_code
_entity_poly.pdbx_strand_id
1 'polypeptide(L)'
;MSPDTSDLDLGTRPAVSLNRGEGYKEQPETPDEEPFGDEEGAEVRYRTLEWWFVSPGSAEGRQSRSDVACEQEMRDRGVILIVGIAILTVYTGCVMGQFKQRYPHVHSIADGGEVLFGWIGREVLGTGLLLCLVFVMGGHILTFTVMMNTLTDHGTCSIVFGVVGLLISLILSLPRTFKRMSWLSVISFASIVAAVLVTMIALGVQRPPNVKVEVTRPTSLYRAFLAVTDIVFAYAAHPAFFGYISEMKTPTDWPKTLCFVEVINTTLYTVTGVVIYRFAGQHVASPALGSSSPLMAKVAYGIAIPTIVIAGVINGHIACKYIYVRLFRGTEHMHQRSLFAIGTWVAISVVLWTIAWVIAEAVPEFNNLLSLVLVFVCVSF
;
A
#
# COMPACT_ATOMS: atom_id res chain seq x y z
N MET A 1 18.28 -14.77 69.72
CA MET A 1 16.87 -14.40 69.52
C MET A 1 16.80 -13.77 68.14
N SER A 2 16.26 -14.47 67.14
CA SER A 2 15.76 -13.82 65.91
C SER A 2 14.57 -12.90 66.28
N PRO A 3 13.96 -12.07 65.40
CA PRO A 3 14.21 -11.82 63.96
C PRO A 3 14.08 -10.33 63.51
N ASP A 4 14.53 -10.08 62.27
CA ASP A 4 13.85 -9.41 61.12
C ASP A 4 13.13 -8.04 61.27
N THR A 5 13.61 -7.05 60.49
CA THR A 5 12.78 -6.06 59.78
C THR A 5 13.48 -5.62 58.47
N SER A 6 12.91 -6.06 57.35
CA SER A 6 12.78 -5.40 56.05
C SER A 6 13.33 -3.98 55.88
N ASP A 7 14.05 -3.73 54.78
CA ASP A 7 13.62 -2.77 53.75
C ASP A 7 14.44 -2.86 52.44
N LEU A 8 13.76 -3.33 51.39
CA LEU A 8 13.85 -2.94 49.96
C LEU A 8 15.25 -2.70 49.33
N ASP A 9 15.85 -3.78 48.85
CA ASP A 9 16.89 -3.73 47.81
C ASP A 9 16.27 -3.40 46.44
N LEU A 10 16.35 -2.12 46.05
CA LEU A 10 16.25 -1.68 44.66
C LEU A 10 17.51 -2.13 43.93
N GLY A 11 17.52 -3.40 43.51
CA GLY A 11 18.57 -3.99 42.71
C GLY A 11 18.86 -3.17 41.45
N THR A 12 20.02 -2.53 41.43
CA THR A 12 20.66 -1.90 40.28
C THR A 12 20.69 -2.88 39.12
N ARG A 13 19.81 -2.71 38.13
CA ARG A 13 19.93 -3.41 36.84
C ARG A 13 21.28 -3.01 36.23
N PRO A 14 22.11 -3.97 35.76
CA PRO A 14 23.35 -3.61 35.10
C PRO A 14 23.03 -2.79 33.85
N ALA A 15 23.68 -1.64 33.74
CA ALA A 15 23.60 -0.79 32.56
C ALA A 15 23.99 -1.61 31.33
N VAL A 16 23.10 -1.65 30.34
CA VAL A 16 23.39 -2.21 29.02
C VAL A 16 24.55 -1.40 28.43
N SER A 17 25.75 -1.98 28.44
CA SER A 17 26.89 -1.45 27.72
C SER A 17 26.57 -1.51 26.23
N LEU A 18 26.31 -0.35 25.63
CA LEU A 18 26.27 -0.19 24.17
C LEU A 18 27.66 -0.48 23.61
N ASN A 19 27.93 -1.75 23.33
CA ASN A 19 29.10 -2.15 22.58
C ASN A 19 28.95 -1.66 21.14
N ARG A 20 29.57 -0.51 20.87
CA ARG A 20 29.77 0.08 19.55
C ARG A 20 30.79 -0.76 18.79
N GLY A 21 30.38 -1.91 18.26
CA GLY A 21 31.32 -2.80 17.56
C GLY A 21 30.79 -4.12 17.02
N GLU A 22 29.48 -4.41 17.04
CA GLU A 22 28.97 -5.61 16.38
C GLU A 22 28.72 -5.31 14.89
N GLY A 23 29.64 -5.82 14.07
CA GLY A 23 29.48 -5.87 12.63
C GLY A 23 28.20 -6.62 12.25
N TYR A 24 27.60 -6.12 11.17
CA TYR A 24 26.55 -6.72 10.37
C TYR A 24 26.64 -8.26 10.35
N LYS A 25 25.69 -8.96 10.98
CA LYS A 25 25.59 -10.42 10.87
C LYS A 25 25.05 -10.77 9.47
N GLU A 26 25.89 -11.42 8.67
CA GLU A 26 25.51 -12.09 7.43
C GLU A 26 24.60 -13.28 7.75
N GLN A 27 23.35 -13.23 7.24
CA GLN A 27 22.33 -14.29 7.14
C GLN A 27 21.94 -15.06 8.43
N PRO A 28 20.67 -15.54 8.55
CA PRO A 28 20.26 -16.37 9.69
C PRO A 28 20.94 -17.74 9.62
N GLU A 29 21.40 -18.26 10.77
CA GLU A 29 22.17 -19.51 10.90
C GLU A 29 21.33 -20.81 10.75
N THR A 30 20.01 -20.74 10.56
CA THR A 30 19.15 -21.94 10.44
C THR A 30 18.05 -21.79 9.36
N PRO A 31 17.89 -22.75 8.43
CA PRO A 31 16.84 -22.74 7.40
C PRO A 31 15.39 -22.72 7.93
N ASP A 32 15.19 -23.22 9.16
CA ASP A 32 13.87 -23.40 9.77
C ASP A 32 13.24 -22.10 10.33
N GLU A 33 14.01 -21.03 10.47
CA GLU A 33 13.53 -19.73 10.96
C GLU A 33 13.00 -18.82 9.84
N GLU A 34 13.08 -19.26 8.59
CA GLU A 34 12.73 -18.45 7.42
C GLU A 34 11.28 -18.68 6.97
N PRO A 35 10.52 -17.65 6.54
CA PRO A 35 9.09 -17.78 6.22
C PRO A 35 8.74 -18.79 5.13
N PHE A 36 9.70 -19.05 4.24
CA PHE A 36 9.55 -19.92 3.08
C PHE A 36 10.43 -21.19 3.17
N GLY A 37 11.25 -21.33 4.22
CA GLY A 37 12.19 -22.44 4.39
C GLY A 37 13.31 -22.49 3.34
N ASP A 38 13.98 -23.65 3.25
CA ASP A 38 14.99 -23.94 2.23
C ASP A 38 14.35 -24.14 0.84
N GLU A 39 14.68 -23.27 -0.11
CA GLU A 39 14.17 -23.29 -1.49
C GLU A 39 15.08 -24.07 -2.46
N GLU A 40 16.13 -24.76 -1.99
CA GLU A 40 16.98 -25.64 -2.81
C GLU A 40 16.17 -26.82 -3.39
N GLY A 41 15.57 -26.59 -4.57
CA GLY A 41 14.82 -27.61 -5.34
C GLY A 41 13.31 -27.36 -5.46
N ALA A 42 12.78 -26.27 -4.88
CA ALA A 42 11.36 -25.94 -4.96
C ALA A 42 10.91 -25.51 -6.37
N GLU A 43 9.75 -26.01 -6.84
CA GLU A 43 9.16 -25.67 -8.15
C GLU A 43 8.77 -24.18 -8.26
N VAL A 44 8.54 -23.53 -7.12
CA VAL A 44 8.25 -22.10 -7.01
C VAL A 44 9.20 -21.50 -5.96
N ARG A 45 10.07 -20.59 -6.41
CA ARG A 45 10.96 -19.80 -5.54
C ARG A 45 10.33 -18.44 -5.27
N TYR A 46 10.25 -18.04 -4.01
CA TYR A 46 9.67 -16.76 -3.57
C TYR A 46 10.75 -15.68 -3.43
N ARG A 47 12.01 -16.01 -3.10
CA ARG A 47 13.13 -15.05 -2.99
C ARG A 47 13.77 -14.74 -4.34
N THR A 48 13.09 -13.93 -5.16
CA THR A 48 13.55 -13.65 -6.52
C THR A 48 13.69 -12.17 -6.85
N LEU A 49 13.36 -11.27 -5.92
CA LEU A 49 13.27 -9.84 -6.21
C LEU A 49 14.54 -9.08 -5.83
N GLU A 50 15.16 -8.44 -6.82
CA GLU A 50 16.22 -7.45 -6.60
C GLU A 50 15.61 -6.16 -6.01
N TRP A 51 16.40 -5.40 -5.25
CA TRP A 51 15.93 -4.23 -4.49
C TRP A 51 15.24 -3.15 -5.34
N TRP A 52 15.66 -3.00 -6.60
CA TRP A 52 15.09 -2.04 -7.55
C TRP A 52 13.82 -2.54 -8.24
N PHE A 53 13.52 -3.85 -8.22
CA PHE A 53 12.25 -4.42 -8.71
C PHE A 53 11.15 -4.39 -7.64
N VAL A 54 11.51 -4.40 -6.36
CA VAL A 54 10.56 -4.23 -5.24
C VAL A 54 10.07 -2.79 -5.14
N SER A 55 10.90 -1.85 -5.60
CA SER A 55 10.62 -0.42 -5.49
C SER A 55 9.38 0.03 -6.27
N PRO A 56 9.18 -0.35 -7.56
CA PRO A 56 7.94 -0.05 -8.30
C PRO A 56 6.70 -0.63 -7.63
N GLY A 57 6.68 -1.90 -7.22
CA GLY A 57 5.52 -2.50 -6.54
C GLY A 57 5.18 -1.82 -5.22
N SER A 58 6.20 -1.41 -4.47
CA SER A 58 6.04 -0.63 -3.24
C SER A 58 5.60 0.83 -3.50
N ALA A 59 5.94 1.38 -4.67
CA ALA A 59 5.50 2.71 -5.13
C ALA A 59 4.03 2.67 -5.55
N GLU A 60 3.65 1.63 -6.27
CA GLU A 60 2.34 1.45 -6.89
C GLU A 60 1.21 1.25 -5.87
N GLY A 61 1.49 0.46 -4.83
CA GLY A 61 0.60 0.30 -3.69
C GLY A 61 0.31 1.63 -2.97
N ARG A 62 1.11 2.68 -3.21
CA ARG A 62 0.92 4.04 -2.70
C ARG A 62 0.33 4.99 -3.73
N GLN A 63 0.78 4.92 -4.98
CA GLN A 63 0.35 5.82 -6.05
C GLN A 63 -1.10 5.62 -6.47
N SER A 64 -1.61 4.39 -6.42
CA SER A 64 -3.04 4.13 -6.60
C SER A 64 -3.96 4.78 -5.57
N ARG A 65 -3.39 5.18 -4.43
CA ARG A 65 -4.08 5.68 -3.25
C ARG A 65 -4.01 7.20 -3.11
N SER A 66 -3.20 7.87 -3.94
CA SER A 66 -2.91 9.31 -3.85
C SER A 66 -3.78 10.23 -4.69
N ASP A 67 -4.49 9.70 -5.69
CA ASP A 67 -5.10 10.51 -6.76
C ASP A 67 -6.33 11.33 -6.34
N VAL A 68 -6.79 11.19 -5.10
CA VAL A 68 -8.15 11.60 -4.70
C VAL A 68 -8.16 12.88 -3.85
N ALA A 69 -7.09 13.20 -3.11
CA ALA A 69 -7.24 14.17 -2.02
C ALA A 69 -6.07 15.13 -1.78
N CYS A 70 -4.87 14.78 -2.22
CA CYS A 70 -3.71 15.66 -2.11
C CYS A 70 -4.02 17.04 -2.74
N GLU A 71 -4.79 17.07 -3.82
CA GLU A 71 -4.86 18.24 -4.69
C GLU A 71 -5.90 19.29 -4.29
N GLN A 72 -6.94 18.91 -3.54
CA GLN A 72 -7.92 19.89 -3.03
C GLN A 72 -7.37 20.71 -1.85
N GLU A 73 -6.33 20.20 -1.17
CA GLU A 73 -5.74 20.82 0.02
C GLU A 73 -4.22 21.10 -0.08
N MET A 74 -3.64 21.07 -1.30
CA MET A 74 -2.26 21.51 -1.61
C MET A 74 -2.09 23.04 -1.45
N ARG A 75 -2.30 23.48 -0.22
CA ARG A 75 -1.89 24.75 0.36
C ARG A 75 -0.46 24.63 0.88
N ASP A 76 0.21 25.72 1.23
CA ASP A 76 1.55 25.72 1.85
C ASP A 76 1.70 24.71 3.02
N ARG A 77 0.60 24.42 3.73
CA ARG A 77 0.54 23.42 4.81
C ARG A 77 0.51 21.97 4.31
N GLY A 78 -0.05 21.70 3.14
CA GLY A 78 -0.12 20.37 2.54
C GLY A 78 1.27 19.86 2.16
N VAL A 79 2.14 20.70 1.61
CA VAL A 79 3.54 20.31 1.29
C VAL A 79 4.32 19.96 2.55
N ILE A 80 4.19 20.76 3.61
CA ILE A 80 4.82 20.48 4.91
C ILE A 80 4.34 19.13 5.45
N LEU A 81 3.04 18.85 5.33
CA LEU A 81 2.45 17.60 5.79
C LEU A 81 2.91 16.40 4.95
N ILE A 82 2.97 16.52 3.62
CA ILE A 82 3.51 15.47 2.74
C ILE A 82 4.94 15.12 3.13
N VAL A 83 5.80 16.13 3.29
CA VAL A 83 7.20 15.91 3.67
C VAL A 83 7.30 15.32 5.08
N GLY A 84 6.48 15.79 6.03
CA GLY A 84 6.44 15.26 7.39
C GLY A 84 6.00 13.79 7.45
N ILE A 85 4.93 13.44 6.75
CA ILE A 85 4.44 12.06 6.64
C ILE A 85 5.43 11.17 5.90
N ALA A 86 6.12 11.68 4.88
CA ALA A 86 7.17 10.94 4.19
C ALA A 86 8.33 10.57 5.13
N ILE A 87 8.82 11.55 5.90
CA ILE A 87 9.87 11.31 6.91
C ILE A 87 9.42 10.26 7.94
N LEU A 88 8.18 10.37 8.43
CA LEU A 88 7.61 9.41 9.36
C LEU A 88 7.52 8.00 8.76
N THR A 89 7.13 7.91 7.48
CA THR A 89 7.01 6.65 6.73
C THR A 89 8.37 5.99 6.53
N VAL A 90 9.41 6.77 6.23
CA VAL A 90 10.79 6.24 6.16
C VAL A 90 11.24 5.74 7.53
N TYR A 91 11.02 6.52 8.59
CA TYR A 91 11.41 6.13 9.94
C TYR A 91 10.76 4.80 10.35
N THR A 92 9.43 4.72 10.26
CA THR A 92 8.66 3.51 10.60
C THR A 92 9.02 2.34 9.68
N GLY A 93 9.22 2.56 8.38
CA GLY A 93 9.70 1.53 7.46
C GLY A 93 11.11 1.00 7.78
N CYS A 94 12.01 1.85 8.26
CA CYS A 94 13.31 1.43 8.77
C CYS A 94 13.19 0.59 10.04
N VAL A 95 12.31 0.98 10.98
CA VAL A 95 12.04 0.21 12.20
C VAL A 95 11.48 -1.17 11.87
N MET A 96 10.53 -1.27 10.93
CA MET A 96 10.02 -2.57 10.46
C MET A 96 11.12 -3.44 9.83
N GLY A 97 12.04 -2.82 9.08
CA GLY A 97 13.21 -3.51 8.52
C GLY A 97 14.12 -4.10 9.62
N GLN A 98 14.42 -3.32 10.66
CA GLN A 98 15.20 -3.79 11.81
C GLN A 98 14.47 -4.88 12.59
N PHE A 99 13.16 -4.74 12.77
CA PHE A 99 12.31 -5.75 13.42
C PHE A 99 12.35 -7.08 12.66
N LYS A 100 12.24 -7.04 11.33
CA LYS A 100 12.32 -8.21 10.47
C LYS A 100 13.69 -8.89 10.52
N GLN A 101 14.78 -8.13 10.60
CA GLN A 101 16.12 -8.69 10.79
C GLN A 101 16.25 -9.40 12.15
N ARG A 102 15.60 -8.88 13.19
CA ARG A 102 15.60 -9.49 14.53
C ARG A 102 14.71 -10.73 14.62
N TYR A 103 13.63 -10.77 13.84
CA TYR A 103 12.64 -11.86 13.80
C TYR A 103 12.40 -12.33 12.34
N PRO A 104 13.31 -13.14 11.78
CA PRO A 104 13.25 -13.55 10.37
C PRO A 104 11.97 -14.30 9.97
N HIS A 105 11.30 -15.00 10.89
CA HIS A 105 10.07 -15.74 10.63
C HIS A 105 8.84 -14.86 10.36
N VAL A 106 8.89 -13.57 10.69
CA VAL A 106 7.76 -12.62 10.55
C VAL A 106 7.50 -12.31 9.08
N HIS A 107 6.43 -12.84 8.48
CA HIS A 107 6.11 -12.63 7.07
C HIS A 107 5.03 -11.57 6.85
N SER A 108 4.20 -11.34 7.86
CA SER A 108 3.10 -10.39 7.81
C SER A 108 3.07 -9.51 9.06
N ILE A 109 2.30 -8.42 8.98
CA ILE A 109 2.02 -7.58 10.15
C ILE A 109 1.38 -8.38 11.28
N ALA A 110 0.55 -9.39 10.96
CA ALA A 110 -0.06 -10.27 11.95
C ALA A 110 1.01 -11.06 12.75
N ASP A 111 2.04 -11.55 12.07
CA ASP A 111 3.16 -12.26 12.72
C ASP A 111 3.95 -11.31 13.64
N GLY A 112 4.15 -10.05 13.22
CA GLY A 112 4.76 -9.03 14.08
C GLY A 112 3.91 -8.72 15.31
N GLY A 113 2.59 -8.69 15.14
CA GLY A 113 1.63 -8.60 16.24
C GLY A 113 1.70 -9.77 17.21
N GLU A 114 1.91 -10.98 16.70
CA GLU A 114 2.12 -12.18 17.52
C GLU A 114 3.35 -12.05 18.42
N VAL A 115 4.46 -11.53 17.86
CA VAL A 115 5.69 -11.32 18.63
C VAL A 115 5.53 -10.26 19.72
N LEU A 116 4.78 -9.19 19.45
CA LEU A 116 4.63 -8.06 20.37
C LEU A 116 3.58 -8.29 21.46
N PHE A 117 2.43 -8.85 21.10
CA PHE A 117 1.26 -8.96 22.00
C PHE A 117 0.66 -10.36 22.05
N GLY A 118 1.38 -11.37 21.57
CA GLY A 118 0.91 -12.75 21.52
C GLY A 118 -0.28 -12.93 20.57
N TRP A 119 -1.09 -13.95 20.85
CA TRP A 119 -2.22 -14.32 19.99
C TRP A 119 -3.22 -13.17 19.75
N ILE A 120 -3.43 -12.30 20.73
CA ILE A 120 -4.34 -11.15 20.60
C ILE A 120 -3.80 -10.17 19.56
N GLY A 121 -2.50 -9.86 19.61
CA GLY A 121 -1.86 -8.99 18.63
C GLY A 121 -1.98 -9.54 17.21
N ARG A 122 -1.81 -10.85 17.05
CA ARG A 122 -1.98 -11.50 15.75
C ARG A 122 -3.37 -11.31 15.17
N GLU A 123 -4.41 -11.55 15.98
CA GLU A 123 -5.79 -11.49 15.50
C GLU A 123 -6.23 -10.06 15.19
N VAL A 124 -5.88 -9.10 16.05
CA VAL A 124 -6.24 -7.70 15.86
C VAL A 124 -5.52 -7.12 14.64
N LEU A 125 -4.20 -7.29 14.56
CA LEU A 125 -3.41 -6.71 13.47
C LEU A 125 -3.60 -7.46 12.15
N GLY A 126 -3.84 -8.77 12.21
CA GLY A 126 -4.19 -9.57 11.05
C GLY A 126 -5.58 -9.27 10.48
N THR A 127 -6.58 -9.05 11.33
CA THR A 127 -7.92 -8.60 10.90
C THR A 127 -7.85 -7.19 10.31
N GLY A 128 -7.12 -6.28 10.97
CA GLY A 128 -6.86 -4.94 10.48
C GLY A 128 -6.21 -4.95 9.08
N LEU A 129 -5.13 -5.71 8.92
CA LEU A 129 -4.45 -5.89 7.62
C LEU A 129 -5.42 -6.32 6.51
N LEU A 130 -6.22 -7.36 6.77
CA LEU A 130 -7.14 -7.89 5.78
C LEU A 130 -8.22 -6.88 5.41
N LEU A 131 -8.77 -6.20 6.41
CA LEU A 131 -9.77 -5.17 6.22
C LEU A 131 -9.21 -4.02 5.38
N CYS A 132 -8.03 -3.50 5.69
CA CYS A 132 -7.34 -2.49 4.88
C CYS A 132 -7.18 -2.90 3.41
N LEU A 133 -6.74 -4.13 3.16
CA LEU A 133 -6.53 -4.59 1.78
C LEU A 133 -7.84 -4.75 1.01
N VAL A 134 -8.91 -5.25 1.64
CA VAL A 134 -10.25 -5.34 1.01
C VAL A 134 -10.78 -3.97 0.63
N PHE A 135 -10.59 -2.99 1.52
CA PHE A 135 -10.94 -1.61 1.24
C PHE A 135 -10.12 -1.03 0.07
N VAL A 136 -8.81 -1.28 0.02
CA VAL A 136 -7.99 -0.87 -1.14
C VAL A 136 -8.48 -1.54 -2.44
N MET A 137 -8.80 -2.83 -2.40
CA MET A 137 -9.38 -3.54 -3.56
C MET A 137 -10.68 -2.86 -4.03
N GLY A 138 -11.57 -2.48 -3.11
CA GLY A 138 -12.80 -1.76 -3.43
C GLY A 138 -12.55 -0.39 -4.07
N GLY A 139 -11.56 0.35 -3.55
CA GLY A 139 -11.17 1.67 -4.10
C GLY A 139 -10.68 1.59 -5.54
N HIS A 140 -9.99 0.50 -5.89
CA HIS A 140 -9.57 0.23 -7.26
C HIS A 140 -10.73 -0.09 -8.19
N ILE A 141 -11.74 -0.84 -7.72
CA ILE A 141 -12.96 -1.10 -8.50
C ILE A 141 -13.71 0.22 -8.74
N LEU A 142 -13.84 1.06 -7.71
CA LEU A 142 -14.48 2.36 -7.84
C LEU A 142 -13.73 3.27 -8.83
N THR A 143 -12.40 3.31 -8.75
CA THR A 143 -11.56 4.09 -9.67
C THR A 143 -11.69 3.57 -11.10
N PHE A 144 -11.75 2.26 -11.29
CA PHE A 144 -12.02 1.65 -12.60
C PHE A 144 -13.38 2.08 -13.15
N THR A 145 -14.42 2.09 -12.30
CA THR A 145 -15.76 2.56 -12.68
C THR A 145 -15.74 4.04 -13.10
N VAL A 146 -15.06 4.92 -12.35
CA VAL A 146 -14.92 6.35 -12.70
C VAL A 146 -14.17 6.52 -14.03
N MET A 147 -13.09 5.78 -14.23
CA MET A 147 -12.34 5.74 -15.48
C MET A 147 -13.23 5.32 -16.65
N MET A 148 -13.98 4.23 -16.51
CA MET A 148 -14.87 3.73 -17.56
C MET A 148 -16.02 4.70 -17.87
N ASN A 149 -16.63 5.29 -16.86
CA ASN A 149 -17.62 6.35 -17.03
C ASN A 149 -17.04 7.53 -17.83
N THR A 150 -15.81 7.94 -17.52
CA THR A 150 -15.13 9.04 -18.23
C THR A 150 -14.79 8.68 -19.67
N LEU A 151 -14.30 7.47 -19.93
CA LEU A 151 -13.92 7.02 -21.27
C LEU A 151 -15.13 6.83 -22.20
N THR A 152 -16.26 6.38 -21.64
CA THR A 152 -17.46 6.02 -22.41
C THR A 152 -18.55 7.08 -22.42
N ASP A 153 -18.33 8.23 -21.77
CA ASP A 153 -19.36 9.25 -21.53
C ASP A 153 -20.61 8.66 -20.86
N HIS A 154 -20.40 7.86 -19.81
CA HIS A 154 -21.46 7.12 -19.10
C HIS A 154 -22.28 6.16 -19.99
N GLY A 155 -21.58 5.35 -20.80
CA GLY A 155 -22.24 4.45 -21.77
C GLY A 155 -23.13 3.36 -21.20
N THR A 156 -23.04 3.05 -19.90
CA THR A 156 -23.96 2.14 -19.19
C THR A 156 -23.99 2.47 -17.68
N CYS A 157 -24.81 1.76 -16.92
CA CYS A 157 -24.88 1.89 -15.47
C CYS A 157 -23.50 1.62 -14.84
N SER A 158 -23.08 2.47 -13.90
CA SER A 158 -21.77 2.37 -13.25
C SER A 158 -21.54 1.03 -12.54
N ILE A 159 -22.60 0.40 -12.03
CA ILE A 159 -22.53 -0.94 -11.43
C ILE A 159 -22.04 -2.01 -12.42
N VAL A 160 -22.37 -1.88 -13.71
CA VAL A 160 -21.91 -2.81 -14.75
C VAL A 160 -20.41 -2.66 -14.95
N PHE A 161 -19.89 -1.42 -14.94
CA PHE A 161 -18.45 -1.18 -14.97
C PHE A 161 -17.75 -1.72 -13.71
N GLY A 162 -18.39 -1.63 -12.54
CA GLY A 162 -17.90 -2.25 -11.31
C GLY A 162 -17.75 -3.77 -11.42
N VAL A 163 -18.75 -4.47 -11.98
CA VAL A 163 -18.68 -5.92 -12.24
C VAL A 163 -17.57 -6.26 -13.23
N VAL A 164 -17.40 -5.47 -14.30
CA VAL A 164 -16.30 -5.66 -15.26
C VAL A 164 -14.93 -5.48 -14.57
N GLY A 165 -14.79 -4.45 -13.74
CA GLY A 165 -13.58 -4.22 -12.94
C GLY A 165 -13.27 -5.39 -12.00
N LEU A 166 -14.29 -5.92 -11.31
CA LEU A 166 -14.17 -7.13 -10.48
C LEU A 166 -13.67 -8.32 -11.29
N LEU A 167 -14.25 -8.60 -12.45
CA LEU A 167 -13.90 -9.78 -13.25
C LEU A 167 -12.47 -9.68 -13.79
N ILE A 168 -12.08 -8.52 -14.30
CA ILE A 168 -10.72 -8.27 -14.80
C ILE A 168 -9.71 -8.45 -13.67
N SER A 169 -9.92 -7.78 -12.53
CA SER A 169 -8.99 -7.84 -11.41
C SER A 169 -8.93 -9.23 -10.77
N LEU A 170 -10.06 -9.96 -10.72
CA LEU A 170 -10.09 -11.35 -10.27
C LEU A 170 -9.22 -12.24 -11.15
N ILE A 171 -9.40 -12.19 -12.48
CA ILE A 171 -8.65 -13.01 -13.43
C ILE A 171 -7.15 -12.73 -13.33
N LEU A 172 -6.77 -11.45 -13.24
CA LEU A 172 -5.38 -11.04 -13.12
C LEU A 172 -4.76 -11.37 -11.75
N SER A 173 -5.57 -11.60 -10.71
CA SER A 173 -5.10 -12.00 -9.37
C SER A 173 -4.85 -13.52 -9.24
N LEU A 174 -5.35 -14.33 -10.18
CA LEU A 174 -5.22 -15.80 -10.14
C LEU A 174 -3.78 -16.35 -10.20
N PRO A 175 -2.81 -15.73 -10.90
CA PRO A 175 -1.44 -16.20 -10.87
C PRO A 175 -0.88 -16.18 -9.44
N ARG A 176 -0.54 -17.35 -8.89
CA ARG A 176 -0.02 -17.52 -7.51
C ARG A 176 1.39 -16.98 -7.28
N THR A 177 2.11 -16.53 -8.32
CA THR A 177 3.55 -16.21 -8.24
C THR A 177 3.85 -14.72 -8.40
N PHE A 178 4.63 -14.15 -7.47
CA PHE A 178 5.02 -12.74 -7.43
C PHE A 178 5.96 -12.30 -8.56
N LYS A 179 6.71 -13.23 -9.17
CA LYS A 179 7.68 -12.90 -10.23
C LYS A 179 7.01 -12.25 -11.45
N ARG A 180 5.81 -12.70 -11.83
CA ARG A 180 5.02 -12.04 -12.89
C ARG A 180 4.42 -10.72 -12.40
N MET A 181 4.03 -10.67 -11.13
CA MET A 181 3.46 -9.47 -10.50
C MET A 181 4.45 -8.30 -10.48
N SER A 182 5.73 -8.57 -10.29
CA SER A 182 6.76 -7.52 -10.22
C SER A 182 6.99 -6.83 -11.56
N TRP A 183 6.92 -7.55 -12.69
CA TRP A 183 6.98 -6.92 -14.02
C TRP A 183 5.76 -6.07 -14.34
N LEU A 184 4.58 -6.52 -13.91
CA LEU A 184 3.35 -5.71 -14.03
C LEU A 184 3.48 -4.40 -13.26
N SER A 185 4.17 -4.41 -12.11
CA SER A 185 4.36 -3.20 -11.32
C SER A 185 5.22 -2.13 -11.99
N VAL A 186 6.23 -2.53 -12.76
CA VAL A 186 7.06 -1.59 -13.54
C VAL A 186 6.22 -0.92 -14.63
N ILE A 187 5.40 -1.69 -15.34
CA ILE A 187 4.53 -1.19 -16.41
C ILE A 187 3.51 -0.21 -15.83
N SER A 188 2.91 -0.55 -14.71
CA SER A 188 1.97 0.31 -14.01
C SER A 188 2.60 1.60 -13.51
N PHE A 189 3.76 1.50 -12.87
CA PHE A 189 4.50 2.69 -12.40
C PHE A 189 4.85 3.63 -13.57
N ALA A 190 5.28 3.09 -14.71
CA ALA A 190 5.52 3.90 -15.90
C ALA A 190 4.22 4.55 -16.44
N SER A 191 3.12 3.80 -16.41
CA SER A 191 1.78 4.26 -16.83
C SER A 191 1.29 5.44 -16.00
N ILE A 192 1.38 5.38 -14.67
CA ILE A 192 0.91 6.47 -13.81
C ILE A 192 1.78 7.73 -13.94
N VAL A 193 3.10 7.57 -14.02
CA VAL A 193 4.01 8.70 -14.28
C VAL A 193 3.65 9.39 -15.60
N ALA A 194 3.40 8.62 -16.66
CA ALA A 194 2.99 9.18 -17.95
C ALA A 194 1.62 9.87 -17.88
N ALA A 195 0.62 9.26 -17.24
CA ALA A 195 -0.72 9.83 -17.11
C ALA A 195 -0.72 11.15 -16.33
N VAL A 196 0.04 11.21 -15.24
CA VAL A 196 0.19 12.40 -14.40
C VAL A 196 0.93 13.51 -15.15
N LEU A 197 2.02 13.20 -15.86
CA LEU A 197 2.74 14.17 -16.69
C LEU A 197 1.83 14.77 -17.78
N VAL A 198 1.06 13.94 -18.48
CA VAL A 198 0.10 14.40 -19.50
C VAL A 198 -0.96 15.31 -18.87
N THR A 199 -1.48 14.96 -17.69
CA THR A 199 -2.47 15.77 -16.96
C THR A 199 -1.90 17.14 -16.58
N MET A 200 -0.69 17.19 -16.04
CA MET A 200 -0.01 18.43 -15.69
C MET A 200 0.24 19.33 -16.91
N ILE A 201 0.71 18.75 -18.02
CA ILE A 201 0.93 19.50 -19.27
C ILE A 201 -0.40 20.04 -19.81
N ALA A 202 -1.45 19.22 -19.84
CA ALA A 202 -2.77 19.61 -20.31
C ALA A 202 -3.31 20.81 -19.52
N LEU A 203 -3.23 20.76 -18.19
CA LEU A 203 -3.65 21.86 -17.31
C LEU A 203 -2.79 23.12 -17.49
N GLY A 204 -1.49 22.95 -17.68
CA GLY A 204 -0.57 24.07 -17.93
C GLY A 204 -0.89 24.83 -19.22
N VAL A 205 -1.24 24.11 -20.29
CA VAL A 205 -1.59 24.69 -21.59
C VAL A 205 -3.02 25.26 -21.61
N GLN A 206 -3.97 24.59 -20.95
CA GLN A 206 -5.40 24.93 -20.98
C GLN A 206 -5.84 25.83 -19.80
N ARG A 207 -4.90 26.53 -19.18
CA ARG A 207 -5.14 27.30 -17.96
C ARG A 207 -6.34 28.26 -18.12
N PRO A 208 -7.36 28.18 -17.23
CA PRO A 208 -8.46 29.14 -17.22
C PRO A 208 -7.93 30.57 -16.94
N PRO A 209 -8.46 31.61 -17.60
CA PRO A 209 -7.93 32.98 -17.47
C PRO A 209 -8.08 33.59 -16.07
N ASN A 210 -8.91 33.03 -15.18
CA ASN A 210 -9.21 33.57 -13.84
C ASN A 210 -9.07 32.54 -12.69
N VAL A 211 -8.02 31.73 -12.69
CA VAL A 211 -7.75 30.80 -11.57
C VAL A 211 -7.32 31.58 -10.33
N LYS A 212 -8.19 31.64 -9.32
CA LYS A 212 -7.86 32.17 -7.98
C LYS A 212 -7.17 31.08 -7.16
N VAL A 213 -5.90 31.30 -6.83
CA VAL A 213 -5.14 30.46 -5.91
C VAL A 213 -5.22 31.10 -4.53
N GLU A 214 -5.92 30.47 -3.58
CA GLU A 214 -6.10 31.01 -2.23
C GLU A 214 -5.22 30.28 -1.21
N VAL A 215 -4.19 30.99 -0.75
CA VAL A 215 -3.20 30.49 0.21
C VAL A 215 -3.80 30.28 1.60
N THR A 216 -4.82 31.05 2.01
CA THR A 216 -5.53 30.85 3.30
C THR A 216 -7.04 31.03 3.16
N ARG A 217 -7.80 30.15 3.82
CA ARG A 217 -9.27 29.99 3.77
C ARG A 217 -9.66 29.22 5.04
N PRO A 218 -10.75 29.59 5.71
CA PRO A 218 -11.30 28.79 6.80
C PRO A 218 -11.75 27.41 6.28
N THR A 219 -11.19 26.36 6.87
CA THR A 219 -11.56 24.96 6.63
C THR A 219 -12.18 24.42 7.93
N SER A 220 -13.25 23.63 7.84
CA SER A 220 -13.81 22.96 9.02
C SER A 220 -12.86 21.87 9.52
N LEU A 221 -12.92 21.55 10.82
CA LEU A 221 -12.14 20.45 11.40
C LEU A 221 -12.30 19.15 10.59
N TYR A 222 -13.54 18.85 10.18
CA TYR A 222 -13.87 17.68 9.37
C TYR A 222 -13.08 17.61 8.05
N ARG A 223 -13.08 18.70 7.28
CA ARG A 223 -12.38 18.74 5.97
C ARG A 223 -10.86 18.67 6.14
N ALA A 224 -10.34 19.39 7.14
CA ALA A 224 -8.91 19.35 7.45
C ALA A 224 -8.46 17.95 7.91
N PHE A 225 -9.28 17.25 8.70
CA PHE A 225 -8.98 15.88 9.12
C PHE A 225 -9.00 14.92 7.94
N LEU A 226 -10.02 14.97 7.09
CA LEU A 226 -10.08 14.14 5.87
C LEU A 226 -8.83 14.33 5.00
N ALA A 227 -8.44 15.56 4.71
CA ALA A 227 -7.27 15.82 3.88
C ALA A 227 -5.96 15.31 4.48
N VAL A 228 -5.79 15.43 5.81
CA VAL A 228 -4.64 14.83 6.51
C VAL A 228 -4.68 13.32 6.37
N THR A 229 -5.84 12.71 6.60
CA THR A 229 -6.06 11.27 6.52
C THR A 229 -5.78 10.74 5.12
N ASP A 230 -6.18 11.48 4.08
CA ASP A 230 -5.91 11.07 2.71
C ASP A 230 -4.42 11.16 2.34
N ILE A 231 -3.70 12.18 2.84
CA ILE A 231 -2.24 12.25 2.68
C ILE A 231 -1.58 11.07 3.39
N VAL A 232 -2.00 10.73 4.61
CA VAL A 232 -1.50 9.55 5.32
C VAL A 232 -1.79 8.28 4.52
N PHE A 233 -2.98 8.16 3.95
CA PHE A 233 -3.38 7.03 3.12
C PHE A 233 -2.49 6.86 1.87
N ALA A 234 -2.10 7.96 1.22
CA ALA A 234 -1.16 7.94 0.10
C ALA A 234 0.21 7.34 0.47
N TYR A 235 0.63 7.45 1.74
CA TYR A 235 1.90 6.89 2.21
C TYR A 235 1.77 5.53 2.93
N ALA A 236 0.56 5.01 3.11
CA ALA A 236 0.28 3.81 3.92
C ALA A 236 0.67 2.49 3.22
N ALA A 237 1.96 2.19 3.05
CA ALA A 237 2.44 0.95 2.43
C ALA A 237 2.85 -0.16 3.42
N HIS A 238 2.93 0.17 4.71
CA HIS A 238 3.40 -0.69 5.79
C HIS A 238 2.80 -2.11 5.80
N PRO A 239 1.49 -2.30 5.52
CA PRO A 239 0.88 -3.62 5.36
C PRO A 239 1.68 -4.63 4.53
N ALA A 240 2.39 -4.17 3.50
CA ALA A 240 3.11 -5.02 2.57
C ALA A 240 4.61 -5.14 2.86
N PHE A 241 5.17 -4.34 3.78
CA PHE A 241 6.63 -4.25 3.98
C PHE A 241 7.25 -5.58 4.39
N PHE A 242 6.68 -6.31 5.36
CA PHE A 242 7.22 -7.61 5.75
C PHE A 242 7.20 -8.64 4.61
N GLY A 243 6.15 -8.60 3.78
CA GLY A 243 6.06 -9.44 2.58
C GLY A 243 7.14 -9.09 1.57
N TYR A 244 7.29 -7.80 1.25
CA TYR A 244 8.33 -7.33 0.34
C TYR A 244 9.74 -7.69 0.82
N ILE A 245 10.07 -7.42 2.08
CA ILE A 245 11.38 -7.76 2.66
C ILE A 245 11.64 -9.27 2.60
N SER A 246 10.62 -10.10 2.81
CA SER A 246 10.75 -11.56 2.78
C SER A 246 11.00 -12.12 1.37
N GLU A 247 10.58 -11.40 0.33
CA GLU A 247 10.74 -11.80 -1.08
C GLU A 247 11.97 -11.18 -1.75
N MET A 248 12.64 -10.24 -1.08
CA MET A 248 13.93 -9.72 -1.51
C MET A 248 14.98 -10.82 -1.50
N LYS A 249 15.78 -10.88 -2.58
CA LYS A 249 16.95 -11.73 -2.66
C LYS A 249 17.96 -11.41 -1.54
N THR A 250 18.11 -10.12 -1.25
CA THR A 250 18.96 -9.61 -0.17
C THR A 250 18.13 -8.71 0.75
N PRO A 251 17.52 -9.23 1.83
CA PRO A 251 16.63 -8.47 2.71
C PRO A 251 17.26 -7.24 3.37
N THR A 252 18.57 -7.25 3.54
CA THR A 252 19.34 -6.14 4.14
C THR A 252 19.47 -4.92 3.22
N ASP A 253 19.16 -5.05 1.94
CA ASP A 253 19.06 -3.92 1.01
C ASP A 253 17.76 -3.12 1.17
N TRP A 254 16.87 -3.51 2.09
CA TRP A 254 15.58 -2.85 2.33
C TRP A 254 15.68 -1.31 2.48
N PRO A 255 16.64 -0.74 3.24
CA PRO A 255 16.74 0.73 3.35
C PRO A 255 17.00 1.42 2.00
N LYS A 256 17.67 0.77 1.06
CA LYS A 256 17.91 1.29 -0.30
C LYS A 256 16.59 1.35 -1.08
N THR A 257 15.84 0.25 -1.06
CA THR A 257 14.49 0.17 -1.64
C THR A 257 13.58 1.24 -1.06
N LEU A 258 13.52 1.35 0.28
CA LEU A 258 12.67 2.29 1.00
C LEU A 258 13.01 3.75 0.68
N CYS A 259 14.30 4.12 0.69
CA CYS A 259 14.72 5.48 0.36
C CYS A 259 14.39 5.83 -1.10
N PHE A 260 14.69 4.94 -2.04
CA PHE A 260 14.45 5.17 -3.46
C PHE A 260 12.96 5.39 -3.76
N VAL A 261 12.10 4.51 -3.22
CA VAL A 261 10.66 4.62 -3.43
C VAL A 261 10.05 5.84 -2.75
N GLU A 262 10.54 6.20 -1.56
CA GLU A 262 10.02 7.36 -0.84
C GLU A 262 10.34 8.67 -1.56
N VAL A 263 11.59 8.82 -2.01
CA VAL A 263 12.04 10.03 -2.72
C VAL A 263 11.21 10.22 -3.99
N ILE A 264 10.97 9.14 -4.74
CA ILE A 264 10.16 9.18 -5.95
C ILE A 264 8.71 9.56 -5.64
N ASN A 265 8.06 8.89 -4.70
CA ASN A 265 6.67 9.16 -4.35
C ASN A 265 6.49 10.58 -3.79
N THR A 266 7.38 11.00 -2.89
CA THR A 266 7.34 12.35 -2.31
C THR A 266 7.50 13.41 -3.38
N THR A 267 8.41 13.20 -4.34
CA THR A 267 8.60 14.12 -5.46
C THR A 267 7.37 14.15 -6.36
N LEU A 268 6.83 12.99 -6.73
CA LEU A 268 5.63 12.89 -7.56
C LEU A 268 4.44 13.57 -6.89
N TYR A 269 4.14 13.26 -5.63
CA TYR A 269 3.01 13.86 -4.91
C TYR A 269 3.17 15.37 -4.74
N THR A 270 4.35 15.83 -4.37
CA THR A 270 4.61 17.26 -4.15
C THR A 270 4.52 18.05 -5.45
N VAL A 271 5.21 17.60 -6.51
CA VAL A 271 5.21 18.30 -7.80
C VAL A 271 3.83 18.27 -8.42
N THR A 272 3.18 17.10 -8.45
CA THR A 272 1.86 16.92 -9.05
C THR A 272 0.82 17.77 -8.34
N GLY A 273 0.75 17.67 -7.00
CA GLY A 273 -0.22 18.43 -6.22
C GLY A 273 -0.03 19.94 -6.36
N VAL A 274 1.21 20.43 -6.34
CA VAL A 274 1.50 21.87 -6.53
C VAL A 274 1.13 22.33 -7.93
N VAL A 275 1.53 21.60 -8.98
CA VAL A 275 1.28 21.97 -10.38
C VAL A 275 -0.22 21.95 -10.66
N ILE A 276 -0.92 20.87 -10.32
CA ILE A 276 -2.35 20.74 -10.57
C ILE A 276 -3.12 21.81 -9.81
N TYR A 277 -2.84 22.03 -8.52
CA TYR A 277 -3.50 23.10 -7.76
C TYR A 277 -3.23 24.50 -8.34
N ARG A 278 -2.00 24.75 -8.82
CA ARG A 278 -1.62 26.04 -9.41
C ARG A 278 -2.34 26.34 -10.72
N PHE A 279 -2.73 25.32 -11.50
CA PHE A 279 -3.35 25.48 -12.82
C PHE A 279 -4.86 25.21 -12.84
N ALA A 280 -5.36 24.27 -12.03
CA ALA A 280 -6.78 23.96 -11.90
C ALA A 280 -7.49 24.80 -10.81
N GLY A 281 -6.74 25.30 -9.83
CA GLY A 281 -7.28 26.11 -8.73
C GLY A 281 -8.06 25.27 -7.72
N GLN A 282 -9.18 25.81 -7.23
CA GLN A 282 -9.95 25.22 -6.13
C GLN A 282 -10.86 24.06 -6.54
N HIS A 283 -11.07 23.85 -7.84
CA HIS A 283 -12.05 22.88 -8.36
C HIS A 283 -11.35 21.66 -8.95
N VAL A 284 -10.38 21.12 -8.21
CA VAL A 284 -9.71 19.88 -8.61
C VAL A 284 -10.67 18.71 -8.44
N ALA A 285 -10.84 17.94 -9.52
CA ALA A 285 -11.62 16.72 -9.52
C ALA A 285 -10.87 15.60 -8.78
N SER A 286 -11.63 14.64 -8.28
CA SER A 286 -11.10 13.42 -7.68
C SER A 286 -11.68 12.22 -8.42
N PRO A 287 -10.85 11.38 -9.08
CA PRO A 287 -9.40 11.50 -9.23
C PRO A 287 -8.93 12.71 -10.04
N ALA A 288 -7.72 13.16 -9.71
CA ALA A 288 -6.99 14.28 -10.32
C ALA A 288 -7.02 14.36 -11.85
N LEU A 289 -6.91 13.20 -12.49
CA LEU A 289 -6.85 13.04 -13.95
C LEU A 289 -8.10 13.63 -14.64
N GLY A 290 -9.23 13.64 -13.93
CA GLY A 290 -10.49 14.23 -14.39
C GLY A 290 -10.52 15.76 -14.39
N SER A 291 -9.50 16.44 -13.87
CA SER A 291 -9.45 17.91 -13.77
C SER A 291 -9.09 18.59 -15.09
N SER A 292 -8.55 17.85 -16.05
CA SER A 292 -8.22 18.36 -17.38
C SER A 292 -9.46 18.44 -18.29
N SER A 293 -9.35 19.05 -19.48
CA SER A 293 -10.48 19.07 -20.42
C SER A 293 -11.00 17.66 -20.74
N PRO A 294 -12.29 17.50 -21.13
CA PRO A 294 -12.88 16.18 -21.34
C PRO A 294 -12.07 15.25 -22.25
N LEU A 295 -11.47 15.80 -23.32
CA LEU A 295 -10.61 15.03 -24.22
C LEU A 295 -9.32 14.58 -23.53
N MET A 296 -8.66 15.47 -22.78
CA MET A 296 -7.42 15.16 -22.07
C MET A 296 -7.64 14.24 -20.88
N ALA A 297 -8.78 14.34 -20.21
CA ALA A 297 -9.18 13.41 -19.16
C ALA A 297 -9.28 11.99 -19.72
N LYS A 298 -9.91 11.81 -20.89
CA LYS A 298 -9.96 10.50 -21.57
C LYS A 298 -8.57 9.97 -21.93
N VAL A 299 -7.68 10.82 -22.43
CA VAL A 299 -6.29 10.43 -22.74
C VAL A 299 -5.54 10.02 -21.46
N ALA A 300 -5.62 10.83 -20.41
CA ALA A 300 -4.96 10.56 -19.13
C ALA A 300 -5.47 9.25 -18.50
N TYR A 301 -6.78 9.06 -18.42
CA TYR A 301 -7.39 7.83 -17.93
C TYR A 301 -7.03 6.62 -18.79
N GLY A 302 -6.99 6.77 -20.12
CA GLY A 302 -6.54 5.71 -21.03
C GLY A 302 -5.11 5.26 -20.75
N ILE A 303 -4.21 6.22 -20.52
CA ILE A 303 -2.80 5.94 -20.14
C ILE A 303 -2.73 5.31 -18.74
N ALA A 304 -3.63 5.67 -17.83
CA ALA A 304 -3.68 5.17 -16.45
C ALA A 304 -4.35 3.78 -16.30
N ILE A 305 -4.94 3.20 -17.35
CA ILE A 305 -5.59 1.87 -17.30
C ILE A 305 -4.68 0.81 -16.64
N PRO A 306 -3.41 0.64 -17.05
CA PRO A 306 -2.53 -0.35 -16.42
C PRO A 306 -2.42 -0.15 -14.92
N THR A 307 -2.25 1.07 -14.44
CA THR A 307 -2.07 1.31 -13.00
C THR A 307 -3.33 1.11 -12.20
N ILE A 308 -4.48 1.53 -12.72
CA ILE A 308 -5.78 1.42 -12.04
C ILE A 308 -6.11 -0.06 -11.80
N VAL A 309 -5.78 -0.93 -12.76
CA VAL A 309 -6.02 -2.37 -12.66
C VAL A 309 -4.92 -3.08 -11.87
N ILE A 310 -3.65 -2.90 -12.25
CA ILE A 310 -2.53 -3.70 -11.70
C ILE A 310 -2.34 -3.43 -10.21
N ALA A 311 -2.41 -2.19 -9.75
CA ALA A 311 -2.23 -1.89 -8.33
C ALA A 311 -3.33 -2.52 -7.46
N GLY A 312 -4.57 -2.60 -7.96
CA GLY A 312 -5.66 -3.33 -7.29
C GLY A 312 -5.39 -4.83 -7.22
N VAL A 313 -4.89 -5.40 -8.31
CA VAL A 313 -4.49 -6.81 -8.39
C VAL A 313 -3.36 -7.14 -7.42
N ILE A 314 -2.35 -6.27 -7.27
CA ILE A 314 -1.23 -6.50 -6.33
C ILE A 314 -1.78 -6.59 -4.90
N ASN A 315 -2.61 -5.62 -4.51
CA ASN A 315 -3.18 -5.58 -3.16
C ASN A 315 -4.12 -6.76 -2.90
N GLY A 316 -4.95 -7.12 -3.89
CA GLY A 316 -5.79 -8.31 -3.83
C GLY A 316 -4.99 -9.59 -3.69
N HIS A 317 -3.86 -9.69 -4.40
CA HIS A 317 -2.95 -10.83 -4.32
C HIS A 317 -2.30 -10.94 -2.93
N ILE A 318 -1.88 -9.83 -2.31
CA ILE A 318 -1.35 -9.81 -0.94
C ILE A 318 -2.43 -10.29 0.05
N ALA A 319 -3.68 -9.83 -0.09
CA ALA A 319 -4.79 -10.27 0.77
C ALA A 319 -5.08 -11.78 0.63
N CYS A 320 -5.13 -12.27 -0.60
CA CYS A 320 -5.33 -13.69 -0.89
C CYS A 320 -4.19 -14.53 -0.30
N LYS A 321 -2.94 -14.12 -0.50
CA LYS A 321 -1.77 -14.81 0.05
C LYS A 321 -1.76 -14.81 1.56
N TYR A 322 -2.14 -13.71 2.20
CA TYR A 322 -2.23 -13.66 3.66
C TYR A 322 -3.19 -14.72 4.22
N ILE A 323 -4.41 -14.82 3.67
CA ILE A 323 -5.37 -15.85 4.09
C ILE A 323 -4.85 -17.25 3.76
N TYR A 324 -4.33 -17.44 2.54
CA TYR A 324 -3.86 -18.73 2.08
C TYR A 324 -2.70 -19.26 2.94
N VAL A 325 -1.68 -18.43 3.20
CA VAL A 325 -0.56 -18.77 4.09
C VAL A 325 -1.08 -19.05 5.49
N ARG A 326 -2.01 -18.24 6.01
CA ARG A 326 -2.56 -18.47 7.35
C ARG A 326 -3.30 -19.81 7.49
N LEU A 327 -3.99 -20.27 6.44
CA LEU A 327 -4.70 -21.55 6.45
C LEU A 327 -3.76 -22.75 6.25
N PHE A 328 -2.67 -22.59 5.48
CA PHE A 328 -1.83 -23.71 5.02
C PHE A 328 -0.38 -23.67 5.50
N ARG A 329 0.01 -22.73 6.38
CA ARG A 329 1.36 -22.68 6.96
C ARG A 329 1.71 -24.01 7.63
N GLY A 330 2.87 -24.58 7.29
CA GLY A 330 3.33 -25.86 7.83
C GLY A 330 2.65 -27.11 7.25
N THR A 331 1.86 -26.98 6.17
CA THR A 331 1.25 -28.12 5.47
C THR A 331 1.91 -28.38 4.11
N GLU A 332 1.90 -29.63 3.64
CA GLU A 332 2.45 -30.00 2.32
C GLU A 332 1.73 -29.30 1.14
N HIS A 333 0.51 -28.81 1.37
CA HIS A 333 -0.35 -28.24 0.34
C HIS A 333 0.10 -26.83 -0.10
N MET A 334 0.97 -26.17 0.67
CA MET A 334 1.48 -24.84 0.34
C MET A 334 2.33 -24.84 -0.93
N HIS A 335 3.07 -25.93 -1.18
CA HIS A 335 4.04 -26.04 -2.28
C HIS A 335 3.53 -26.90 -3.45
N GLN A 336 2.37 -27.54 -3.31
CA GLN A 336 1.82 -28.43 -4.33
C GLN A 336 0.85 -27.72 -5.28
N ARG A 337 0.83 -28.14 -6.55
CA ARG A 337 -0.17 -27.75 -7.55
C ARG A 337 -1.35 -28.72 -7.60
N SER A 338 -1.82 -29.16 -6.44
CA SER A 338 -3.03 -30.01 -6.37
C SER A 338 -4.28 -29.23 -6.78
N LEU A 339 -5.29 -29.93 -7.29
CA LEU A 339 -6.60 -29.33 -7.61
C LEU A 339 -7.23 -28.66 -6.38
N PHE A 340 -6.99 -29.22 -5.19
CA PHE A 340 -7.42 -28.64 -3.93
C PHE A 340 -6.72 -27.29 -3.65
N ALA A 341 -5.39 -27.22 -3.77
CA ALA A 341 -4.63 -25.99 -3.56
C ALA A 341 -5.03 -24.88 -4.56
N ILE A 342 -5.30 -25.24 -5.83
CA ILE A 342 -5.80 -24.32 -6.84
C ILE A 342 -7.24 -23.88 -6.51
N GLY A 343 -8.11 -24.84 -6.19
CA GLY A 343 -9.51 -24.58 -5.86
C GLY A 343 -9.65 -23.63 -4.67
N THR A 344 -8.89 -23.84 -3.59
CA THR A 344 -8.92 -22.96 -2.42
C THR A 344 -8.40 -21.57 -2.75
N TRP A 345 -7.33 -21.45 -3.55
CA TRP A 345 -6.81 -20.14 -3.98
C TRP A 345 -7.84 -19.36 -4.80
N VAL A 346 -8.48 -20.01 -5.77
CA VAL A 346 -9.55 -19.41 -6.59
C VAL A 346 -10.72 -19.00 -5.70
N ALA A 347 -11.15 -19.86 -4.77
CA ALA A 347 -12.26 -19.58 -3.86
C ALA A 347 -11.98 -18.35 -2.97
N ILE A 348 -10.79 -18.26 -2.37
CA ILE A 348 -10.38 -17.09 -1.57
C ILE A 348 -10.41 -15.82 -2.44
N SER A 349 -9.86 -15.90 -3.66
CA SER A 349 -9.80 -14.77 -4.58
C SER A 349 -11.20 -14.27 -4.96
N VAL A 350 -12.11 -15.19 -5.33
CA VAL A 350 -13.49 -14.86 -5.68
C VAL A 350 -14.19 -14.18 -4.51
N VAL A 351 -14.11 -14.77 -3.31
CA VAL A 351 -14.78 -14.23 -2.11
C VAL A 351 -14.27 -12.82 -1.79
N LEU A 352 -12.95 -12.60 -1.76
CA LEU A 352 -12.40 -11.29 -1.44
C LEU A 352 -12.75 -10.22 -2.49
N TRP A 353 -12.66 -10.54 -3.77
CA TRP A 353 -13.03 -9.60 -4.84
C TRP A 353 -14.53 -9.28 -4.81
N THR A 354 -15.39 -10.26 -4.58
CA THR A 354 -16.84 -10.03 -4.43
C THR A 354 -17.15 -9.14 -3.23
N ILE A 355 -16.54 -9.38 -2.08
CA ILE A 355 -16.72 -8.52 -0.90
C ILE A 355 -16.25 -7.09 -1.21
N ALA A 356 -15.08 -6.92 -1.82
CA ALA A 356 -14.55 -5.62 -2.19
C ALA A 356 -15.49 -4.85 -3.13
N TRP A 357 -16.07 -5.51 -4.14
CA TRP A 357 -17.05 -4.91 -5.04
C TRP A 357 -18.34 -4.50 -4.32
N VAL A 358 -18.90 -5.38 -3.48
CA VAL A 358 -20.11 -5.07 -2.71
C VAL A 358 -19.90 -3.83 -1.85
N ILE A 359 -18.76 -3.74 -1.15
CA ILE A 359 -18.46 -2.57 -0.31
C ILE A 359 -18.32 -1.31 -1.18
N ALA A 360 -17.62 -1.40 -2.33
CA ALA A 360 -17.42 -0.27 -3.22
C ALA A 360 -18.73 0.30 -3.79
N GLU A 361 -19.72 -0.55 -4.09
CA GLU A 361 -21.03 -0.12 -4.62
C GLU A 361 -22.02 0.26 -3.51
N ALA A 362 -21.90 -0.31 -2.31
CA ALA A 362 -22.84 -0.07 -1.21
C ALA A 362 -22.54 1.21 -0.42
N VAL A 363 -21.28 1.67 -0.38
CA VAL A 363 -20.85 2.80 0.45
C VAL A 363 -20.80 4.08 -0.38
N PRO A 364 -21.72 5.04 -0.17
CA PRO A 364 -21.58 6.37 -0.75
C PRO A 364 -20.35 7.06 -0.15
N GLU A 365 -19.60 7.81 -0.97
CA GLU A 365 -18.34 8.44 -0.58
C GLU A 365 -17.27 7.47 -0.04
N PHE A 366 -17.17 6.28 -0.64
CA PHE A 366 -16.20 5.23 -0.26
C PHE A 366 -14.79 5.75 0.05
N ASN A 367 -14.28 6.72 -0.69
CA ASN A 367 -12.94 7.28 -0.47
C ASN A 367 -12.77 7.93 0.92
N ASN A 368 -13.80 8.61 1.44
CA ASN A 368 -13.74 9.22 2.77
C ASN A 368 -13.66 8.13 3.86
N LEU A 369 -14.40 7.03 3.66
CA LEU A 369 -14.42 5.91 4.59
C LEU A 369 -13.14 5.08 4.48
N LEU A 370 -12.63 4.89 3.27
CA LEU A 370 -11.36 4.23 2.95
C LEU A 370 -10.22 4.88 3.74
N SER A 371 -10.05 6.19 3.58
CA SER A 371 -8.98 6.93 4.25
C SER A 371 -9.11 6.85 5.77
N LEU A 372 -10.32 7.01 6.31
CA LEU A 372 -10.55 6.96 7.76
C LEU A 372 -10.20 5.59 8.34
N VAL A 373 -10.72 4.52 7.73
CA VAL A 373 -10.48 3.14 8.16
C VAL A 373 -8.99 2.79 8.12
N LEU A 374 -8.30 3.15 7.05
CA LEU A 374 -6.87 2.88 6.91
C LEU A 374 -6.02 3.71 7.87
N VAL A 375 -6.38 4.94 8.21
CA VAL A 375 -5.64 5.68 9.24
C VAL A 375 -5.74 4.99 10.58
N PHE A 376 -6.94 4.58 11.00
CA PHE A 376 -7.08 3.89 12.30
C PHE A 376 -6.28 2.59 12.36
N VAL A 377 -6.25 1.84 11.25
CA VAL A 377 -5.59 0.54 11.22
C VAL A 377 -4.09 0.63 10.91
N CYS A 378 -3.66 1.52 10.01
CA CYS A 378 -2.27 1.66 9.58
C CYS A 378 -1.43 2.59 10.45
N VAL A 379 -2.03 3.59 11.13
CA VAL A 379 -1.30 4.45 12.10
C VAL A 379 -1.13 3.76 13.46
N SER A 380 -1.78 2.62 13.68
CA SER A 380 -1.53 1.77 14.85
C SER A 380 -0.15 1.05 14.81
N PHE A 381 0.74 1.41 13.87
CA PHE A 381 2.07 0.81 13.66
C PHE A 381 3.21 1.82 13.71
#